data_AF-A0A7J6W9J6-F1
#
_entry.id   AF-A0A7J6W9J6-F1
#
_cell.length_a   1.000
_cell.length_b   1.000
_cell.length_c   1.000
_cell.angle_alpha   90.00
_cell.angle_beta   90.00
_cell.angle_gamma   90.00
#
_symmetry.space_group_name_H-M   'P 1'
#
loop_
_entity.id
_entity.type
_entity.pdbx_description
1 polymer ?
#
loop_
_entity_poly.entity_id
_entity_poly.type
_entity_poly.pdbx_seq_one_letter_code
_entity_poly.pdbx_strand_id
1 'polypeptide(L)'
;MVWAIADSKRQGFLGFKEFIAAMQLISLAQEGHEITEGLLNSTVDLEDVKPPAMENLDALLAKKRSPKKTEPEFKVTSPPQSSISAQWFTSKSAKKVPLSSVTSIVDGLKRLYLEKLKPLEMAYRFNDFVSPTLTNSDFDSKPMVMLLGQYSTGKTTFIKHLLRSSYPGAHIGPEPTTDRFVVVMSGPDERSIPGNTIAVQADMPFSGLTTFGTAFLSKFQCSQMPHPLLEHITFVDTPGVLSGEKQRTQRSYDFTGVTSWFAAKCDLILLLFDPHKLDISDEFKRVIGSLRGHDDKIRVVLNKADQVDTQQLMRVYGALMWSLGKVLNTPEVMRVYIGSFNDKPVNEALIGPIGKELFEKEQDDLLSDLKDIPKKACDRRINEFVKRARAAKIHAYIMSHLKKEMPAMMGKAKAQQRLIDNLEDEFAKVQREHHLPIGDFPNVEHFREVLSGYSIDKFEKLKPKMVQAVDDMLGYDIPELLKNFKNPYE
;
A
#
# COMPACT_ATOMS: atom_id res chain seq x y z
N MET A 1 -27.12 -18.93 25.54
CA MET A 1 -28.49 -18.95 24.98
C MET A 1 -28.71 -17.78 24.04
N VAL A 2 -28.62 -16.52 24.50
CA VAL A 2 -28.75 -15.32 23.65
C VAL A 2 -27.85 -15.35 22.40
N TRP A 3 -26.57 -15.70 22.58
CA TRP A 3 -25.62 -15.78 21.45
C TRP A 3 -26.07 -16.77 20.37
N ALA A 4 -26.61 -17.93 20.76
CA ALA A 4 -27.04 -18.96 19.82
C ALA A 4 -28.32 -18.55 19.06
N ILE A 5 -29.17 -17.74 19.68
CA ILE A 5 -30.40 -17.20 19.08
C ILE A 5 -30.06 -16.02 18.15
N ALA A 6 -29.10 -15.18 18.54
CA ALA A 6 -28.65 -14.04 17.75
C ALA A 6 -27.76 -14.44 16.55
N ASP A 7 -26.95 -15.50 16.69
CA ASP A 7 -26.17 -16.10 15.60
C ASP A 7 -27.06 -16.99 14.71
N SER A 8 -28.09 -16.36 14.12
CA SER A 8 -29.07 -17.02 13.24
C SER A 8 -28.42 -17.73 12.04
N LYS A 9 -27.21 -17.31 11.65
CA LYS A 9 -26.44 -17.88 10.54
C LYS A 9 -25.45 -18.97 10.97
N ARG A 10 -25.30 -19.23 12.27
CA ARG A 10 -24.36 -20.20 12.87
C ARG A 10 -22.92 -20.01 12.38
N GLN A 11 -22.47 -18.76 12.27
CA GLN A 11 -21.15 -18.43 11.74
C GLN A 11 -20.06 -18.38 12.84
N GLY A 12 -20.45 -18.47 14.11
CA GLY A 12 -19.53 -18.46 15.24
C GLY A 12 -19.10 -17.06 15.69
N PHE A 13 -19.60 -16.00 15.03
CA PHE A 13 -19.45 -14.60 15.42
C PHE A 13 -20.72 -13.81 15.10
N LEU A 14 -20.97 -12.71 15.81
CA LEU A 14 -22.13 -11.83 15.57
C LEU A 14 -21.71 -10.65 14.70
N GLY A 15 -22.35 -10.51 13.53
CA GLY A 15 -22.30 -9.28 12.73
C GLY A 15 -23.03 -8.12 13.43
N PHE A 16 -22.99 -6.92 12.85
CA PHE A 16 -23.57 -5.73 13.50
C PHE A 16 -25.08 -5.86 13.80
N LYS A 17 -25.85 -6.43 12.88
CA LYS A 17 -27.29 -6.64 13.07
C LYS A 17 -27.57 -7.74 14.10
N GLU A 18 -26.81 -8.82 14.04
CA GLU A 18 -26.89 -9.93 14.98
C GLU A 18 -26.45 -9.50 16.39
N PHE A 19 -25.50 -8.56 16.49
CA PHE A 19 -25.06 -7.95 17.75
C PHE A 19 -26.16 -7.06 18.35
N ILE A 20 -26.83 -6.22 17.54
CA ILE A 20 -27.98 -5.43 18.02
C ILE A 20 -29.10 -6.35 18.52
N ALA A 21 -29.41 -7.41 17.76
CA ALA A 21 -30.40 -8.40 18.18
C ALA A 21 -30.00 -9.08 19.51
N ALA A 22 -28.72 -9.43 19.68
CA ALA A 22 -28.21 -9.97 20.94
C ALA A 22 -28.39 -8.98 22.10
N MET A 23 -28.10 -7.69 21.90
CA MET A 23 -28.25 -6.66 22.94
C MET A 23 -29.72 -6.42 23.32
N GLN A 24 -30.63 -6.46 22.35
CA GLN A 24 -32.08 -6.38 22.59
C GLN A 24 -32.59 -7.60 23.38
N LEU A 25 -32.15 -8.81 23.02
CA LEU A 25 -32.47 -10.03 23.76
C LEU A 25 -31.96 -10.00 25.20
N ILE A 26 -30.77 -9.42 25.45
CA ILE A 26 -30.24 -9.24 26.81
C ILE A 26 -31.12 -8.27 27.59
N SER A 27 -31.54 -7.16 26.97
CA SER A 27 -32.38 -6.18 27.65
C SER A 27 -33.75 -6.75 28.03
N LEU A 28 -34.41 -7.46 27.11
CA LEU A 28 -35.68 -8.15 27.37
C LEU A 28 -35.56 -9.20 28.47
N ALA A 29 -34.43 -9.93 28.51
CA ALA A 29 -34.16 -10.88 29.57
C ALA A 29 -34.00 -10.21 30.95
N GLN A 30 -33.40 -9.02 31.00
CA GLN A 30 -33.23 -8.24 32.23
C GLN A 30 -34.56 -7.64 32.71
N GLU A 31 -35.48 -7.35 31.80
CA GLU A 31 -36.86 -6.94 32.11
C GLU A 31 -37.76 -8.12 32.55
N GLY A 32 -37.23 -9.36 32.52
CA GLY A 32 -37.91 -10.55 33.01
C GLY A 32 -38.69 -11.34 31.95
N HIS A 33 -38.52 -11.04 30.67
CA HIS A 33 -39.16 -11.78 29.59
C HIS A 33 -38.45 -13.12 29.29
N GLU A 34 -39.22 -14.18 29.02
CA GLU A 34 -38.67 -15.46 28.59
C GLU A 34 -38.12 -15.38 27.15
N ILE A 35 -36.85 -15.77 26.98
CA ILE A 35 -36.17 -15.72 25.68
C ILE A 35 -36.53 -16.98 24.88
N THR A 36 -37.42 -16.85 23.90
CA THR A 36 -37.79 -17.92 22.95
C THR A 36 -37.43 -17.54 21.51
N GLU A 37 -37.16 -18.53 20.64
CA GLU A 37 -36.75 -18.29 19.23
C GLU A 37 -37.78 -17.47 18.41
N GLY A 38 -39.03 -17.38 18.87
CA GLY A 38 -40.10 -16.61 18.21
C GLY A 38 -40.11 -15.10 18.48
N LEU A 39 -39.37 -14.61 19.49
CA LEU A 39 -39.49 -13.22 19.96
C LEU A 39 -38.93 -12.17 18.98
N LEU A 40 -37.97 -12.56 18.13
CA LEU A 40 -37.39 -11.68 17.10
C LEU A 40 -38.30 -11.52 15.87
N ASN A 41 -39.28 -12.41 15.69
CA ASN A 41 -40.21 -12.40 14.55
C ASN A 41 -41.56 -11.75 14.88
N SER A 42 -41.90 -11.65 16.17
CA SER A 42 -43.06 -10.86 16.62
C SER A 42 -42.69 -9.39 16.64
N THR A 43 -43.46 -8.57 15.94
CA THR A 43 -43.45 -7.10 16.01
C THR A 43 -43.69 -6.64 17.45
N VAL A 44 -42.63 -6.58 18.24
CA VAL A 44 -42.53 -5.80 19.47
C VAL A 44 -41.86 -4.49 19.04
N ASP A 45 -42.47 -3.34 19.34
CA ASP A 45 -41.89 -2.02 19.05
C ASP A 45 -40.55 -1.87 19.78
N LEU A 46 -39.46 -2.09 19.05
CA LEU A 46 -38.08 -2.11 19.56
C LEU A 46 -37.45 -0.72 19.66
N GLU A 47 -38.21 0.35 19.45
CA GLU A 47 -37.72 1.74 19.54
C GLU A 47 -37.60 2.24 20.99
N ASP A 48 -38.29 1.60 21.96
CA ASP A 48 -38.34 2.05 23.37
C ASP A 48 -37.59 1.16 24.38
N VAL A 49 -36.87 0.14 23.93
CA VAL A 49 -36.14 -0.78 24.82
C VAL A 49 -34.85 -0.11 25.32
N LYS A 50 -34.73 0.07 26.64
CA LYS A 50 -33.51 0.64 27.25
C LYS A 50 -32.30 -0.27 26.99
N PRO A 51 -31.10 0.29 26.81
CA PRO A 51 -29.90 -0.54 26.66
C PRO A 51 -29.68 -1.41 27.90
N PRO A 52 -29.18 -2.64 27.73
CA PRO A 52 -29.02 -3.58 28.83
C PRO A 52 -28.04 -3.06 29.88
N ALA A 53 -28.39 -3.25 31.15
CA ALA A 53 -27.55 -2.87 32.28
C ALA A 53 -26.42 -3.90 32.43
N MET A 54 -25.16 -3.46 32.38
CA MET A 54 -24.02 -4.34 32.67
C MET A 54 -23.63 -4.23 34.14
N GLU A 55 -24.12 -5.14 34.97
CA GLU A 55 -23.63 -5.26 36.35
C GLU A 55 -22.11 -5.44 36.37
N ASN A 56 -21.43 -4.71 37.27
CA ASN A 56 -19.97 -4.67 37.46
C ASN A 56 -19.15 -3.90 36.42
N LEU A 57 -19.74 -3.31 35.37
CA LEU A 57 -19.00 -2.44 34.46
C LEU A 57 -18.49 -1.17 35.17
N ASP A 58 -19.34 -0.59 36.03
CA ASP A 58 -18.99 0.59 36.83
C ASP A 58 -17.88 0.30 37.85
N ALA A 59 -17.84 -0.91 38.42
CA ALA A 59 -16.78 -1.36 39.32
C ALA A 59 -15.43 -1.54 38.58
N LEU A 60 -15.46 -1.97 37.32
CA LEU A 60 -14.27 -2.07 36.46
C LEU A 60 -13.78 -0.70 35.97
N LEU A 61 -14.69 0.22 35.71
CA LEU A 61 -14.37 1.61 35.36
C LEU A 61 -13.85 2.40 36.57
N ALA A 62 -14.37 2.13 37.77
CA ALA A 62 -13.89 2.73 39.03
C ALA A 62 -12.48 2.25 39.42
N LYS A 63 -12.13 0.98 39.16
CA LYS A 63 -10.76 0.46 39.36
C LYS A 63 -9.69 1.13 38.49
N LYS A 64 -10.06 1.83 37.41
CA LYS A 64 -9.15 2.57 36.53
C LYS A 64 -8.90 4.03 36.96
N ARG A 65 -9.56 4.54 38.01
CA ARG A 65 -9.32 5.89 38.54
C ARG A 65 -8.58 5.84 39.88
N SER A 66 -7.28 6.08 39.86
CA SER A 66 -6.50 6.38 41.06
C SER A 66 -6.83 7.79 41.60
N PRO A 67 -6.69 8.04 42.92
CA PRO A 67 -7.26 9.23 43.56
C PRO A 67 -6.43 10.49 43.32
N LYS A 68 -7.13 11.60 43.06
CA LYS A 68 -6.60 12.98 43.09
C LYS A 68 -6.09 13.29 44.50
N LYS A 69 -4.82 13.70 44.61
CA LYS A 69 -4.29 14.38 45.80
C LYS A 69 -4.75 15.83 45.81
N THR A 70 -5.23 16.25 46.97
CA THR A 70 -5.64 17.58 47.40
C THR A 70 -4.54 18.62 47.25
N GLU A 71 -4.90 19.81 46.77
CA GLU A 71 -4.08 21.03 46.86
C GLU A 71 -4.03 21.56 48.30
N PRO A 72 -2.91 22.18 48.69
CA PRO A 72 -2.96 23.36 49.55
C PRO A 72 -2.38 24.58 48.83
N GLU A 73 -2.90 25.73 49.25
CA GLU A 73 -2.70 27.08 48.75
C GLU A 73 -1.28 27.68 48.91
N PHE A 74 -1.00 28.66 48.03
CA PHE A 74 -0.13 29.85 48.17
C PHE A 74 1.42 29.72 48.13
N LYS A 75 2.05 30.15 47.01
CA LYS A 75 2.83 31.41 46.84
C LYS A 75 3.87 31.36 45.70
N VAL A 76 4.07 32.53 45.09
CA VAL A 76 4.99 32.90 44.00
C VAL A 76 6.46 32.87 44.45
N THR A 77 7.35 32.24 43.66
CA THR A 77 8.73 32.71 43.31
C THR A 77 9.39 31.75 42.30
N SER A 78 10.14 32.29 41.33
CA SER A 78 10.92 31.57 40.30
C SER A 78 12.43 31.43 40.71
N PRO A 79 13.33 30.92 39.84
CA PRO A 79 13.87 29.56 39.62
C PRO A 79 15.31 29.37 40.23
N PRO A 80 16.12 28.26 40.06
CA PRO A 80 16.79 27.86 38.79
C PRO A 80 17.12 26.34 38.62
N GLN A 81 17.77 26.06 37.47
CA GLN A 81 18.31 24.80 36.95
C GLN A 81 19.03 23.88 37.94
N SER A 82 18.95 22.56 37.71
CA SER A 82 20.13 21.67 37.80
C SER A 82 19.99 20.45 36.89
N SER A 83 21.09 20.18 36.22
CA SER A 83 21.41 19.08 35.32
C SER A 83 21.71 17.78 36.07
N ILE A 84 21.51 16.62 35.40
CA ILE A 84 22.51 15.55 35.16
C ILE A 84 21.83 14.18 34.92
N SER A 85 22.28 13.58 33.82
CA SER A 85 22.20 12.20 33.32
C SER A 85 21.74 11.03 34.21
N ALA A 86 21.13 10.02 33.59
CA ALA A 86 21.77 8.70 33.38
C ALA A 86 20.88 7.72 32.57
N GLN A 87 21.46 7.19 31.49
CA GLN A 87 21.43 5.79 31.02
C GLN A 87 20.24 4.89 31.38
N TRP A 88 19.54 4.38 30.36
CA TRP A 88 19.01 3.02 30.41
C TRP A 88 18.83 2.40 29.02
N PHE A 89 19.88 1.73 28.53
CA PHE A 89 19.71 0.59 27.63
C PHE A 89 19.53 -0.66 28.49
N THR A 90 18.37 -1.32 28.38
CA THR A 90 18.29 -2.77 28.61
C THR A 90 17.49 -3.39 27.48
N SER A 91 18.20 -4.18 26.68
CA SER A 91 17.69 -5.08 25.67
C SER A 91 16.77 -6.13 26.29
N LYS A 92 15.46 -6.04 26.01
CA LYS A 92 14.53 -7.15 26.27
C LYS A 92 14.51 -8.06 25.06
N SER A 93 14.85 -9.32 25.28
CA SER A 93 14.72 -10.43 24.34
C SER A 93 13.31 -10.45 23.72
N ALA A 94 13.23 -10.54 22.40
CA ALA A 94 11.99 -10.69 21.65
C ALA A 94 11.22 -11.93 22.17
N LYS A 95 10.11 -11.70 22.88
CA LYS A 95 9.15 -12.77 23.20
C LYS A 95 8.48 -13.17 21.88
N LYS A 96 8.60 -14.45 21.51
CA LYS A 96 7.88 -15.04 20.37
C LYS A 96 6.39 -14.80 20.55
N VAL A 97 5.76 -14.27 19.51
CA VAL A 97 4.34 -13.97 19.51
C VAL A 97 3.57 -15.28 19.28
N PRO A 98 2.64 -15.68 20.17
CA PRO A 98 1.94 -16.96 20.03
C PRO A 98 1.03 -17.00 18.80
N LEU A 99 0.85 -18.20 18.20
CA LEU A 99 -0.05 -18.44 17.05
C LEU A 99 -1.48 -17.91 17.24
N SER A 100 -1.93 -17.78 18.50
CA SER A 100 -3.25 -17.25 18.86
C SER A 100 -3.46 -15.75 18.55
N SER A 101 -2.44 -15.01 18.10
CA SER A 101 -2.55 -13.59 17.77
C SER A 101 -2.46 -13.28 16.27
N VAL A 102 -2.37 -14.30 15.40
CA VAL A 102 -2.45 -14.09 13.95
C VAL A 102 -3.92 -14.09 13.56
N THR A 103 -4.43 -12.95 13.11
CA THR A 103 -5.84 -12.76 12.73
C THR A 103 -6.06 -12.76 11.22
N SER A 104 -5.00 -12.61 10.43
CA SER A 104 -5.07 -12.53 8.97
C SER A 104 -3.77 -12.99 8.29
N ILE A 105 -3.81 -13.18 6.97
CA ILE A 105 -2.61 -13.40 6.14
C ILE A 105 -1.59 -12.27 6.35
N VAL A 106 -2.05 -11.02 6.40
CA VAL A 106 -1.18 -9.85 6.57
C VAL A 106 -0.43 -9.90 7.91
N ASP A 107 -1.14 -10.21 9.00
CA ASP A 107 -0.53 -10.37 10.32
C ASP A 107 0.47 -11.53 10.35
N GLY A 108 0.14 -12.62 9.65
CA GLY A 108 1.01 -13.77 9.48
C GLY A 108 2.32 -13.41 8.76
N LEU A 109 2.23 -12.76 7.60
CA LEU A 109 3.40 -12.30 6.84
C LEU A 109 4.24 -11.31 7.65
N LYS A 110 3.61 -10.38 8.36
CA LYS A 110 4.29 -9.41 9.24
C LYS A 110 5.06 -10.09 10.36
N ARG A 111 4.46 -11.11 11.00
CA ARG A 111 5.14 -11.92 12.02
C ARG A 111 6.33 -12.68 11.42
N LEU A 112 6.12 -13.37 10.30
CA LEU A 112 7.19 -14.11 9.62
C LEU A 112 8.34 -13.19 9.20
N TYR A 113 8.03 -11.98 8.73
CA TYR A 113 9.03 -10.96 8.44
C TYR A 113 9.89 -10.65 9.67
N LEU A 114 9.26 -10.26 10.77
CA LEU A 114 9.96 -9.82 11.98
C LEU A 114 10.77 -10.95 12.63
N GLU A 115 10.24 -12.17 12.63
CA GLU A 115 10.86 -13.30 13.32
C GLU A 115 11.94 -14.00 12.48
N LYS A 116 11.77 -14.09 11.16
CA LYS A 116 12.60 -14.95 10.31
C LYS A 116 13.38 -14.18 9.23
N LEU A 117 12.75 -13.24 8.51
CA LEU A 117 13.40 -12.57 7.38
C LEU A 117 14.23 -11.34 7.80
N LYS A 118 13.67 -10.45 8.63
CA LYS A 118 14.33 -9.21 9.09
C LYS A 118 15.69 -9.46 9.76
N PRO A 119 15.88 -10.49 10.62
CA PRO A 119 17.20 -10.78 11.18
C PRO A 119 18.26 -11.09 10.12
N LEU A 120 17.87 -11.80 9.04
CA LEU A 120 18.75 -12.09 7.91
C LEU A 120 19.09 -10.80 7.15
N GLU A 121 18.08 -9.98 6.82
CA GLU A 121 18.27 -8.70 6.13
C GLU A 121 19.24 -7.78 6.89
N MET A 122 19.08 -7.66 8.20
CA MET A 122 19.94 -6.83 9.04
C MET A 122 21.36 -7.38 9.16
N ALA A 123 21.52 -8.70 9.32
CA ALA A 123 22.83 -9.33 9.46
C ALA A 123 23.70 -9.15 8.20
N TYR A 124 23.08 -9.13 7.02
CA TYR A 124 23.78 -9.01 5.74
C TYR A 124 23.57 -7.67 5.03
N ARG A 125 23.04 -6.65 5.74
CA ARG A 125 22.89 -5.27 5.23
C ARG A 125 22.08 -5.17 3.94
N PHE A 126 21.01 -5.95 3.84
CA PHE A 126 20.16 -6.00 2.65
C PHE A 126 19.56 -4.63 2.28
N ASN A 127 19.31 -3.79 3.29
CA ASN A 127 18.78 -2.43 3.14
C ASN A 127 19.70 -1.50 2.33
N ASP A 128 21.01 -1.73 2.39
CA ASP A 128 22.00 -0.86 1.74
C ASP A 128 22.18 -1.23 0.25
N PHE A 129 21.88 -2.47 -0.12
CA PHE A 129 22.14 -3.02 -1.47
C PHE A 129 20.90 -3.21 -2.32
N VAL A 130 19.76 -3.56 -1.71
CA VAL A 130 18.60 -4.03 -2.47
C VAL A 130 17.37 -3.20 -2.18
N SER A 131 16.90 -3.19 -0.93
CA SER A 131 15.70 -2.41 -0.58
C SER A 131 15.57 -2.17 0.92
N PRO A 132 15.00 -1.02 1.34
CA PRO A 132 14.84 -0.67 2.75
C PRO A 132 14.10 -1.74 3.56
N THR A 133 14.34 -1.76 4.88
CA THR A 133 13.60 -2.61 5.82
C THR A 133 12.12 -2.28 5.79
N LEU A 134 11.27 -3.30 5.74
CA LEU A 134 9.82 -3.12 5.76
C LEU A 134 9.36 -2.61 7.13
N THR A 135 8.45 -1.66 7.09
CA THR A 135 7.77 -1.09 8.25
C THR A 135 6.41 -1.74 8.44
N ASN A 136 5.79 -1.53 9.61
CA ASN A 136 4.44 -2.05 9.86
C ASN A 136 3.42 -1.51 8.85
N SER A 137 3.53 -0.24 8.46
CA SER A 137 2.63 0.39 7.48
C SER A 137 2.77 -0.20 6.08
N ASP A 138 3.91 -0.80 5.72
CA ASP A 138 4.06 -1.52 4.45
C ASP A 138 3.23 -2.81 4.40
N PHE A 139 2.96 -3.43 5.56
CA PHE A 139 2.08 -4.59 5.66
C PHE A 139 0.62 -4.16 5.81
N ASP A 140 0.36 -3.12 6.59
CA ASP A 140 -1.00 -2.70 6.95
C ASP A 140 -1.64 -1.80 5.88
N SER A 141 -0.86 -1.31 4.89
CA SER A 141 -1.36 -0.43 3.84
C SER A 141 -2.45 -1.10 3.00
N LYS A 142 -3.54 -0.35 2.80
CA LYS A 142 -4.59 -0.70 1.84
C LYS A 142 -4.04 -0.64 0.41
N PRO A 143 -4.63 -1.44 -0.51
CA PRO A 143 -4.30 -1.34 -1.91
C PRO A 143 -4.43 0.08 -2.46
N MET A 144 -3.47 0.48 -3.30
CA MET A 144 -3.41 1.84 -3.85
C MET A 144 -3.70 1.85 -5.36
N VAL A 145 -4.58 2.76 -5.79
CA VAL A 145 -4.93 3.01 -7.19
C VAL A 145 -4.45 4.40 -7.58
N MET A 146 -3.42 4.47 -8.43
CA MET A 146 -2.89 5.74 -8.92
C MET A 146 -3.55 6.14 -10.23
N LEU A 147 -4.02 7.39 -10.32
CA LEU A 147 -4.54 7.97 -11.54
C LEU A 147 -3.47 8.88 -12.15
N LEU A 148 -3.05 8.57 -13.37
CA LEU A 148 -2.04 9.32 -14.10
C LEU A 148 -2.56 9.72 -15.48
N GLY A 149 -2.24 10.93 -15.92
CA GLY A 149 -2.70 11.42 -17.21
C GLY A 149 -2.43 12.90 -17.37
N GLN A 150 -2.55 13.38 -18.61
CA GLN A 150 -2.33 14.78 -18.93
C GLN A 150 -3.32 15.71 -18.24
N TYR A 151 -3.07 17.01 -18.38
CA TYR A 151 -3.95 18.01 -17.87
C TYR A 151 -5.37 17.91 -18.48
N SER A 152 -6.40 18.11 -17.67
CA SER A 152 -7.81 18.05 -18.07
C SER A 152 -8.35 16.67 -18.52
N THR A 153 -7.62 15.56 -18.36
CA THR A 153 -8.13 14.20 -18.72
C THR A 153 -9.23 13.66 -17.79
N GLY A 154 -9.49 14.36 -16.67
CA GLY A 154 -10.59 14.04 -15.76
C GLY A 154 -10.25 13.13 -14.58
N LYS A 155 -8.99 13.07 -14.13
CA LYS A 155 -8.56 12.26 -12.97
C LYS A 155 -9.36 12.55 -11.69
N THR A 156 -9.38 13.80 -11.24
CA THR A 156 -10.16 14.24 -10.07
C THR A 156 -11.66 13.97 -10.24
N THR A 157 -12.20 14.21 -11.44
CA THR A 157 -13.61 13.92 -11.76
C THR A 157 -13.91 12.42 -11.71
N PHE A 158 -12.98 11.58 -12.17
CA PHE A 158 -13.09 10.14 -12.13
C PHE A 158 -13.15 9.62 -10.69
N ILE A 159 -12.28 10.11 -9.80
CA ILE A 159 -12.33 9.76 -8.37
C ILE A 159 -13.65 10.19 -7.76
N LYS A 160 -14.07 11.44 -8.01
CA LYS A 160 -15.38 11.95 -7.56
C LYS A 160 -16.52 11.06 -8.04
N HIS A 161 -16.48 10.63 -9.29
CA HIS A 161 -17.50 9.77 -9.88
C HIS A 161 -17.55 8.39 -9.20
N LEU A 162 -16.39 7.78 -8.91
CA LEU A 162 -16.33 6.52 -8.18
C LEU A 162 -16.81 6.63 -6.73
N LEU A 163 -16.46 7.71 -6.05
CA LEU A 163 -16.88 7.97 -4.67
C LEU A 163 -18.33 8.47 -4.59
N ARG A 164 -18.94 8.90 -5.70
CA ARG A 164 -20.23 9.61 -5.73
C ARG A 164 -20.25 10.84 -4.81
N SER A 165 -19.08 11.34 -4.42
CA SER A 165 -18.88 12.47 -3.53
C SER A 165 -17.54 13.15 -3.86
N SER A 166 -17.43 14.44 -3.53
CA SER A 166 -16.13 15.12 -3.58
C SER A 166 -15.29 14.71 -2.36
N TYR A 167 -13.96 14.85 -2.45
CA TYR A 167 -13.06 14.70 -1.32
C TYR A 167 -12.45 16.05 -0.90
N PRO A 168 -12.04 16.21 0.37
CA PRO A 168 -11.42 17.44 0.87
C PRO A 168 -10.20 17.88 0.05
N GLY A 169 -10.22 19.13 -0.42
CA GLY A 169 -9.16 19.72 -1.23
C GLY A 169 -9.18 19.32 -2.70
N ALA A 170 -10.22 18.62 -3.18
CA ALA A 170 -10.44 18.45 -4.60
C ALA A 170 -10.75 19.80 -5.27
N HIS A 171 -10.11 20.08 -6.39
CA HIS A 171 -10.42 21.25 -7.22
C HIS A 171 -10.60 20.82 -8.67
N ILE A 172 -11.81 20.99 -9.20
CA ILE A 172 -12.17 20.64 -10.58
C ILE A 172 -12.42 21.93 -11.35
N GLY A 173 -11.64 22.16 -12.39
CA GLY A 173 -11.77 23.33 -13.26
C GLY A 173 -10.99 23.16 -14.57
N PRO A 174 -11.26 24.01 -15.57
CA PRO A 174 -10.66 23.92 -16.91
C PRO A 174 -9.19 24.40 -16.97
N GLU A 175 -8.72 25.16 -15.98
CA GLU A 175 -7.33 25.64 -15.83
C GLU A 175 -6.53 24.77 -14.86
N PRO A 176 -5.18 24.63 -14.97
CA PRO A 176 -4.32 23.83 -14.08
C PRO A 176 -4.70 23.83 -12.59
N THR A 177 -5.63 22.95 -12.21
CA THR A 177 -6.38 23.02 -10.94
C THR A 177 -5.78 22.10 -9.89
N THR A 178 -5.25 20.94 -10.29
CA THR A 178 -4.54 20.02 -9.42
C THR A 178 -3.04 20.12 -9.69
N ASP A 179 -2.33 20.84 -8.82
CA ASP A 179 -0.88 20.97 -8.83
C ASP A 179 -0.19 20.11 -7.74
N ARG A 180 -0.98 19.31 -7.01
CA ARG A 180 -0.55 18.48 -5.87
C ARG A 180 -0.79 17.01 -6.13
N PHE A 181 0.07 16.18 -5.55
CA PHE A 181 -0.24 14.77 -5.33
C PHE A 181 -1.20 14.68 -4.14
N VAL A 182 -2.38 14.11 -4.35
CA VAL A 182 -3.40 13.95 -3.32
C VAL A 182 -3.67 12.47 -3.11
N VAL A 183 -3.35 11.97 -1.92
CA VAL A 183 -3.75 10.63 -1.49
C VAL A 183 -5.13 10.73 -0.86
N VAL A 184 -6.13 10.07 -1.44
CA VAL A 184 -7.50 10.02 -0.93
C VAL A 184 -7.70 8.70 -0.21
N MET A 185 -7.92 8.74 1.10
CA MET A 185 -8.03 7.55 1.94
C MET A 185 -9.14 7.68 2.99
N SER A 186 -9.49 6.55 3.60
CA SER A 186 -10.48 6.54 4.68
C SER A 186 -9.91 7.20 5.93
N GLY A 187 -10.74 7.99 6.59
CA GLY A 187 -10.48 8.54 7.91
C GLY A 187 -11.79 8.81 8.66
N PRO A 188 -11.73 9.09 9.96
CA PRO A 188 -12.92 9.31 10.78
C PRO A 188 -13.67 10.59 10.38
N ASP A 189 -12.93 11.60 9.93
CA ASP A 189 -13.44 12.93 9.62
C ASP A 189 -12.96 13.38 8.25
N GLU A 190 -13.73 14.26 7.61
CA GLU A 190 -13.33 14.97 6.40
C GLU A 190 -12.23 15.99 6.71
N ARG A 191 -11.00 15.71 6.29
CA ARG A 191 -9.88 16.63 6.50
C ARG A 191 -8.82 16.54 5.42
N SER A 192 -8.12 17.65 5.23
CA SER A 192 -6.92 17.74 4.41
C SER A 192 -5.69 17.90 5.30
N ILE A 193 -4.73 16.99 5.15
CA ILE A 193 -3.49 16.96 5.92
C ILE A 193 -2.34 17.36 4.97
N PRO A 194 -1.48 18.31 5.34
CA PRO A 194 -0.30 18.68 4.55
C PRO A 194 0.77 17.58 4.48
N GLY A 195 1.46 17.49 3.34
CA GLY A 195 2.50 16.48 3.07
C GLY A 195 3.61 16.40 4.12
N ASN A 196 4.07 17.55 4.62
CA ASN A 196 5.10 17.61 5.67
C ASN A 196 4.68 16.85 6.94
N THR A 197 3.39 16.87 7.29
CA THR A 197 2.85 16.19 8.48
C THR A 197 2.70 14.69 8.24
N ILE A 198 2.25 14.31 7.05
CA ILE A 198 2.02 12.89 6.70
C ILE A 198 3.33 12.13 6.58
N ALA A 199 4.37 12.78 6.05
CA ALA A 199 5.66 12.14 5.82
C ALA A 199 6.41 11.77 7.12
N VAL A 200 5.97 12.28 8.28
CA VAL A 200 6.53 11.93 9.60
C VAL A 200 5.63 11.01 10.43
N GLN A 201 4.42 10.70 9.96
CA GLN A 201 3.50 9.80 10.63
C GLN A 201 3.94 8.34 10.43
N ALA A 202 4.32 7.68 11.51
CA ALA A 202 4.86 6.31 11.48
C ALA A 202 3.81 5.24 11.13
N ASP A 203 2.54 5.55 11.35
CA ASP A 203 1.38 4.73 10.99
C ASP A 203 0.99 4.83 9.51
N MET A 204 1.60 5.76 8.76
CA MET A 204 1.32 5.98 7.34
C MET A 204 2.45 5.45 6.45
N PRO A 205 2.15 4.90 5.26
CA PRO A 205 3.15 4.32 4.35
C PRO A 205 3.90 5.36 3.49
N PHE A 206 3.94 6.64 3.90
CA PHE A 206 4.45 7.76 3.08
C PHE A 206 5.75 8.38 3.59
N SER A 207 6.36 7.80 4.63
CA SER A 207 7.61 8.33 5.18
C SER A 207 8.77 8.35 4.18
N GLY A 208 8.77 7.41 3.22
CA GLY A 208 9.73 7.36 2.11
C GLY A 208 9.69 8.59 1.20
N LEU A 209 8.61 9.37 1.19
CA LEU A 209 8.49 10.59 0.39
C LEU A 209 9.33 11.76 0.92
N THR A 210 9.85 11.67 2.15
CA THR A 210 10.75 12.67 2.72
C THR A 210 12.02 12.87 1.90
N THR A 211 12.45 11.85 1.15
CA THR A 211 13.64 11.89 0.27
C THR A 211 13.52 12.89 -0.87
N PHE A 212 12.30 13.23 -1.31
CA PHE A 212 12.04 14.24 -2.33
C PHE A 212 12.07 15.68 -1.79
N GLY A 213 12.24 15.85 -0.47
CA GLY A 213 12.46 17.13 0.18
C GLY A 213 11.22 18.03 0.30
N THR A 214 11.40 19.16 0.99
CA THR A 214 10.32 20.10 1.35
C THR A 214 9.59 20.67 0.15
N ALA A 215 10.29 20.85 -0.98
CA ALA A 215 9.69 21.36 -2.21
C ALA A 215 8.56 20.44 -2.70
N PHE A 216 8.80 19.13 -2.73
CA PHE A 216 7.76 18.15 -3.04
C PHE A 216 6.70 18.05 -1.95
N LEU A 217 7.10 17.95 -0.68
CA LEU A 217 6.15 17.77 0.42
C LEU A 217 5.14 18.92 0.56
N SER A 218 5.51 20.13 0.12
CA SER A 218 4.59 21.28 0.02
C SER A 218 3.50 21.10 -1.06
N LYS A 219 3.76 20.23 -2.04
CA LYS A 219 2.87 19.82 -3.14
C LYS A 219 2.31 18.40 -2.94
N PHE A 220 2.41 17.86 -1.74
CA PHE A 220 1.81 16.59 -1.34
C PHE A 220 0.74 16.82 -0.28
N GLN A 221 -0.35 16.06 -0.35
CA GLN A 221 -1.49 16.18 0.54
C GLN A 221 -2.15 14.82 0.75
N CYS A 222 -2.69 14.58 1.95
CA CYS A 222 -3.59 13.47 2.23
C CYS A 222 -4.98 14.04 2.49
N SER A 223 -5.95 13.56 1.74
CA SER A 223 -7.36 13.83 1.91
C SER A 223 -7.99 12.62 2.59
N GLN A 224 -8.52 12.83 3.79
CA GLN A 224 -9.20 11.80 4.56
C GLN A 224 -10.69 12.07 4.59
N MET A 225 -11.50 11.03 4.44
CA MET A 225 -12.94 11.10 4.63
C MET A 225 -13.53 9.72 4.96
N PRO A 226 -14.64 9.65 5.72
CA PRO A 226 -15.34 8.39 5.92
C PRO A 226 -16.06 7.99 4.63
N HIS A 227 -15.67 6.86 4.03
CA HIS A 227 -16.32 6.35 2.82
C HIS A 227 -16.11 4.83 2.68
N PRO A 228 -17.16 4.02 2.43
CA PRO A 228 -17.06 2.56 2.35
C PRO A 228 -16.02 2.07 1.34
N LEU A 229 -15.94 2.67 0.14
CA LEU A 229 -14.92 2.30 -0.84
C LEU A 229 -13.50 2.56 -0.31
N LEU A 230 -13.29 3.65 0.44
CA LEU A 230 -11.97 4.01 0.97
C LEU A 230 -11.56 3.14 2.18
N GLU A 231 -12.50 2.36 2.73
CA GLU A 231 -12.19 1.32 3.71
C GLU A 231 -11.38 0.18 3.08
N HIS A 232 -11.52 -0.03 1.77
CA HIS A 232 -10.88 -1.12 1.04
C HIS A 232 -9.74 -0.67 0.13
N ILE A 233 -9.78 0.54 -0.42
CA ILE A 233 -8.76 1.05 -1.33
C ILE A 233 -8.35 2.50 -1.00
N THR A 234 -7.17 2.90 -1.47
CA THR A 234 -6.67 4.27 -1.41
C THR A 234 -6.46 4.77 -2.83
N PHE A 235 -6.90 5.99 -3.15
CA PHE A 235 -6.61 6.61 -4.44
C PHE A 235 -5.42 7.55 -4.34
N VAL A 236 -4.64 7.64 -5.41
CA VAL A 236 -3.59 8.65 -5.59
C VAL A 236 -3.97 9.48 -6.81
N ASP A 237 -4.49 10.69 -6.58
CA ASP A 237 -4.70 11.68 -7.63
C ASP A 237 -3.38 12.41 -7.89
N THR A 238 -2.91 12.33 -9.14
CA THR A 238 -1.64 12.95 -9.53
C THR A 238 -1.89 14.28 -10.24
N PRO A 239 -0.96 15.25 -10.14
CA PRO A 239 -1.01 16.45 -10.96
C PRO A 239 -1.08 16.09 -12.45
N GLY A 240 -1.79 16.91 -13.23
CA GLY A 240 -1.79 16.75 -14.68
C GLY A 240 -0.38 16.84 -15.27
N VAL A 241 -0.01 15.86 -16.09
CA VAL A 241 1.24 15.94 -16.85
C VAL A 241 1.12 17.08 -17.85
N LEU A 242 2.10 17.97 -17.84
CA LEU A 242 2.08 19.18 -18.66
C LEU A 242 2.59 18.86 -20.07
N SER A 243 2.16 19.67 -21.03
CA SER A 243 2.57 19.53 -22.43
C SER A 243 3.55 20.67 -22.73
N GLY A 244 4.86 20.41 -22.63
CA GLY A 244 5.90 21.35 -23.10
C GLY A 244 7.02 21.66 -22.10
N GLU A 245 8.21 21.89 -22.64
CA GLU A 245 9.47 21.99 -21.88
C GLU A 245 9.56 23.21 -20.94
N LYS A 246 8.86 24.31 -21.27
CA LYS A 246 8.81 25.53 -20.44
C LYS A 246 8.01 25.38 -19.14
N GLN A 247 7.10 24.42 -19.09
CA GLN A 247 6.33 24.14 -17.87
C GLN A 247 7.01 23.10 -16.98
N ARG A 248 7.88 22.25 -17.57
CA ARG A 248 8.75 21.33 -16.81
C ARG A 248 9.69 22.08 -15.87
N THR A 249 10.27 23.20 -16.30
CA THR A 249 11.17 24.02 -15.48
C THR A 249 10.46 24.73 -14.32
N GLN A 250 9.13 24.72 -14.27
CA GLN A 250 8.36 25.29 -13.15
C GLN A 250 8.21 24.32 -11.96
N ARG A 251 8.44 23.00 -12.15
CA ARG A 251 8.38 22.05 -11.03
C ARG A 251 9.69 22.10 -10.25
N SER A 252 9.59 22.45 -8.98
CA SER A 252 10.72 22.48 -8.04
C SER A 252 11.07 21.10 -7.46
N TYR A 253 10.55 20.01 -8.04
CA TYR A 253 10.74 18.65 -7.56
C TYR A 253 10.75 17.63 -8.71
N ASP A 254 11.34 16.46 -8.46
CA ASP A 254 11.41 15.36 -9.42
C ASP A 254 10.05 14.63 -9.55
N PHE A 255 9.21 15.11 -10.47
CA PHE A 255 7.91 14.50 -10.74
C PHE A 255 8.00 13.04 -11.19
N THR A 256 9.00 12.71 -12.01
CA THR A 256 9.22 11.34 -12.52
C THR A 256 9.62 10.39 -11.40
N GLY A 257 10.55 10.79 -10.53
CA GLY A 257 10.95 10.00 -9.36
C GLY A 257 9.80 9.77 -8.39
N VAL A 258 9.00 10.81 -8.10
CA VAL A 258 7.81 10.67 -7.25
C VAL A 258 6.78 9.72 -7.87
N THR A 259 6.53 9.84 -9.19
CA THR A 259 5.59 8.96 -9.89
C THR A 259 6.06 7.51 -9.87
N SER A 260 7.36 7.28 -10.08
CA SER A 260 7.98 5.95 -9.98
C SER A 260 7.86 5.37 -8.57
N TRP A 261 8.06 6.20 -7.54
CA TRP A 261 7.88 5.80 -6.14
C TRP A 261 6.45 5.33 -5.86
N PHE A 262 5.44 6.07 -6.32
CA PHE A 262 4.04 5.64 -6.21
C PHE A 262 3.75 4.39 -7.04
N ALA A 263 4.27 4.29 -8.27
CA ALA A 263 4.08 3.12 -9.12
C ALA A 263 4.59 1.82 -8.47
N ALA A 264 5.70 1.89 -7.74
CA ALA A 264 6.23 0.76 -6.98
C ALA A 264 5.27 0.33 -5.85
N LYS A 265 4.63 1.30 -5.17
CA LYS A 265 3.71 1.08 -4.04
C LYS A 265 2.27 0.76 -4.45
N CYS A 266 1.82 1.19 -5.62
CA CYS A 266 0.44 1.00 -6.07
C CYS A 266 0.19 -0.42 -6.59
N ASP A 267 -1.07 -0.85 -6.51
CA ASP A 267 -1.55 -2.13 -7.01
C ASP A 267 -2.17 -2.00 -8.41
N LEU A 268 -2.67 -0.80 -8.74
CA LEU A 268 -3.20 -0.45 -10.04
C LEU A 268 -2.77 0.96 -10.45
N ILE A 269 -2.49 1.14 -11.74
CA ILE A 269 -2.18 2.44 -12.35
C ILE A 269 -3.16 2.69 -13.49
N LEU A 270 -4.06 3.66 -13.33
CA LEU A 270 -4.97 4.10 -14.39
C LEU A 270 -4.30 5.19 -15.22
N LEU A 271 -4.03 4.92 -16.49
CA LEU A 271 -3.58 5.90 -17.47
C LEU A 271 -4.79 6.51 -18.20
N LEU A 272 -5.15 7.75 -17.85
CA LEU A 272 -6.30 8.46 -18.41
C LEU A 272 -5.91 9.28 -19.64
N PHE A 273 -6.68 9.08 -20.72
CA PHE A 273 -6.59 9.80 -21.98
C PHE A 273 -7.94 10.47 -22.31
N ASP A 274 -7.87 11.57 -23.06
CA ASP A 274 -9.02 12.31 -23.57
C ASP A 274 -8.99 12.23 -25.11
N PRO A 275 -10.05 11.73 -25.79
CA PRO A 275 -10.15 11.64 -27.23
C PRO A 275 -9.88 12.94 -27.98
N HIS A 276 -10.20 14.09 -27.39
CA HIS A 276 -9.95 15.40 -28.01
C HIS A 276 -8.50 15.83 -27.94
N LYS A 277 -7.71 15.27 -27.02
CA LYS A 277 -6.33 15.67 -26.71
C LYS A 277 -5.43 14.45 -26.56
N LEU A 278 -5.38 13.63 -27.61
CA LEU A 278 -4.62 12.37 -27.61
C LEU A 278 -3.10 12.55 -27.79
N ASP A 279 -2.58 13.79 -27.81
CA ASP A 279 -1.16 14.04 -27.99
C ASP A 279 -0.33 13.54 -26.80
N ILE A 280 0.37 12.41 -26.94
CA ILE A 280 1.28 11.92 -25.90
C ILE A 280 2.56 12.77 -25.94
N SER A 281 2.60 13.81 -25.11
CA SER A 281 3.76 14.71 -24.99
C SER A 281 5.03 13.95 -24.59
N ASP A 282 6.21 14.49 -24.91
CA ASP A 282 7.49 13.86 -24.52
C ASP A 282 7.70 13.81 -23.00
N GLU A 283 7.07 14.72 -22.26
CA GLU A 283 7.01 14.62 -20.80
C GLU A 283 6.16 13.42 -20.38
N PHE A 284 4.98 13.24 -20.98
CA PHE A 284 4.13 12.10 -20.65
C PHE A 284 4.76 10.76 -21.04
N LYS A 285 5.45 10.68 -22.17
CA LYS A 285 6.26 9.50 -22.55
C LYS A 285 7.32 9.19 -21.49
N ARG A 286 8.02 10.20 -20.97
CA ARG A 286 9.01 10.02 -19.89
C ARG A 286 8.38 9.51 -18.60
N VAL A 287 7.22 10.05 -18.23
CA VAL A 287 6.49 9.60 -17.03
C VAL A 287 6.00 8.16 -17.22
N ILE A 288 5.43 7.81 -18.37
CA ILE A 288 5.04 6.42 -18.68
C ILE A 288 6.29 5.51 -18.66
N GLY A 289 7.42 5.98 -19.20
CA GLY A 289 8.70 5.28 -19.13
C GLY A 289 9.20 5.01 -17.70
N SER A 290 8.87 5.87 -16.74
CA SER A 290 9.18 5.63 -15.31
C SER A 290 8.31 4.56 -14.64
N LEU A 291 7.28 4.06 -15.33
CA LEU A 291 6.43 2.95 -14.88
C LEU A 291 6.94 1.58 -15.34
N ARG A 292 8.02 1.53 -16.13
CA ARG A 292 8.58 0.30 -16.69
C ARG A 292 8.87 -0.71 -15.58
N GLY A 293 8.43 -1.96 -15.78
CA GLY A 293 8.51 -3.01 -14.75
C GLY A 293 7.29 -3.07 -13.82
N HIS A 294 6.30 -2.21 -14.04
CA HIS A 294 4.99 -2.24 -13.42
C HIS A 294 3.86 -2.33 -14.46
N ASP A 295 4.19 -2.80 -15.67
CA ASP A 295 3.30 -2.87 -16.82
C ASP A 295 2.05 -3.73 -16.53
N ASP A 296 2.19 -4.78 -15.71
CA ASP A 296 1.11 -5.67 -15.25
C ASP A 296 0.00 -4.92 -14.49
N LYS A 297 0.34 -3.81 -13.83
CA LYS A 297 -0.57 -2.98 -13.03
C LYS A 297 -1.29 -1.92 -13.83
N ILE A 298 -0.84 -1.66 -15.06
CA ILE A 298 -1.35 -0.54 -15.83
C ILE A 298 -2.69 -0.93 -16.46
N ARG A 299 -3.66 -0.02 -16.41
CA ARG A 299 -4.90 -0.07 -17.18
C ARG A 299 -5.10 1.29 -17.84
N VAL A 300 -5.56 1.27 -19.08
CA VAL A 300 -5.77 2.50 -19.84
C VAL A 300 -7.24 2.86 -19.75
N VAL A 301 -7.55 4.14 -19.60
CA VAL A 301 -8.92 4.66 -19.59
C VAL A 301 -9.00 5.76 -20.64
N LEU A 302 -9.76 5.51 -21.71
CA LEU A 302 -10.12 6.52 -22.70
C LEU A 302 -11.41 7.20 -22.22
N ASN A 303 -11.23 8.27 -21.43
CA ASN A 303 -12.29 9.00 -20.78
C ASN A 303 -12.91 10.05 -21.71
N LYS A 304 -14.14 10.50 -21.44
CA LYS A 304 -14.89 11.45 -22.27
C LYS A 304 -15.15 10.95 -23.70
N ALA A 305 -15.28 9.64 -23.87
CA ALA A 305 -15.59 9.02 -25.17
C ALA A 305 -16.95 9.45 -25.73
N ASP A 306 -17.85 9.96 -24.88
CA ASP A 306 -19.16 10.52 -25.22
C ASP A 306 -19.10 11.85 -26.00
N GLN A 307 -17.91 12.45 -26.12
CA GLN A 307 -17.72 13.73 -26.79
C GLN A 307 -17.34 13.58 -28.28
N VAL A 308 -17.03 12.37 -28.74
CA VAL A 308 -16.62 12.08 -30.12
C VAL A 308 -17.54 11.06 -30.76
N ASP A 309 -17.73 11.17 -32.07
CA ASP A 309 -18.52 10.18 -32.81
C ASP A 309 -17.81 8.82 -32.87
N THR A 310 -18.55 7.76 -33.22
CA THR A 310 -18.02 6.39 -33.25
C THR A 310 -16.83 6.22 -34.21
N GLN A 311 -16.80 6.88 -35.36
CA GLN A 311 -15.69 6.74 -36.31
C GLN A 311 -14.43 7.43 -35.80
N GLN A 312 -14.58 8.63 -35.24
CA GLN A 312 -13.50 9.36 -34.60
C GLN A 312 -12.97 8.58 -33.39
N LEU A 313 -13.85 8.00 -32.58
CA LEU A 313 -13.47 7.16 -31.44
C LEU A 313 -12.57 5.99 -31.87
N MET A 314 -12.92 5.28 -32.95
CA MET A 314 -12.11 4.17 -33.47
C MET A 314 -10.73 4.63 -33.98
N ARG A 315 -10.66 5.81 -34.62
CA ARG A 315 -9.37 6.39 -35.06
C ARG A 315 -8.48 6.78 -33.88
N VAL A 316 -9.08 7.42 -32.87
CA VAL A 316 -8.43 7.84 -31.62
C VAL A 316 -7.92 6.61 -30.87
N TYR A 317 -8.75 5.57 -30.75
CA TYR A 317 -8.37 4.30 -30.13
C TYR A 317 -7.17 3.64 -30.83
N GLY A 318 -7.20 3.55 -32.16
CA GLY A 318 -6.08 3.01 -32.94
C GLY A 318 -4.79 3.81 -32.74
N ALA A 319 -4.88 5.15 -32.77
CA ALA A 319 -3.73 6.03 -32.54
C ALA A 319 -3.16 5.90 -31.11
N LEU A 320 -4.03 5.72 -30.12
CA LEU A 320 -3.64 5.49 -28.72
C LEU A 320 -2.85 4.20 -28.57
N MET A 321 -3.39 3.10 -29.08
CA MET A 321 -2.75 1.78 -28.98
C MET A 321 -1.41 1.75 -29.71
N TRP A 322 -1.33 2.36 -30.89
CA TRP A 322 -0.07 2.52 -31.62
C TRP A 322 0.97 3.30 -30.80
N SER A 323 0.56 4.39 -30.16
CA SER A 323 1.46 5.23 -29.38
C SER A 323 1.90 4.55 -28.08
N LEU A 324 0.99 3.88 -27.37
CA LEU A 324 1.30 3.11 -26.16
C LEU A 324 2.23 1.93 -26.46
N GLY A 325 2.03 1.21 -27.56
CA GLY A 325 2.91 0.12 -27.97
C GLY A 325 4.37 0.56 -28.15
N LYS A 326 4.58 1.77 -28.69
CA LYS A 326 5.93 2.35 -28.83
C LYS A 326 6.57 2.77 -27.50
N VAL A 327 5.76 3.21 -26.53
CA VAL A 327 6.27 3.80 -25.28
C VAL A 327 6.48 2.74 -24.20
N LEU A 328 5.53 1.81 -24.03
CA LEU A 328 5.61 0.75 -23.01
C LEU A 328 6.60 -0.36 -23.43
N ASN A 329 6.77 -0.59 -24.73
CA ASN A 329 7.68 -1.61 -25.28
C ASN A 329 7.48 -2.99 -24.63
N THR A 330 6.22 -3.36 -24.39
CA THR A 330 5.79 -4.68 -23.92
C THR A 330 5.09 -5.42 -25.07
N PRO A 331 5.29 -6.74 -25.22
CA PRO A 331 4.52 -7.53 -26.18
C PRO A 331 3.05 -7.69 -25.78
N GLU A 332 2.69 -7.40 -24.52
CA GLU A 332 1.34 -7.55 -24.00
C GLU A 332 0.44 -6.37 -24.36
N VAL A 333 -0.78 -6.66 -24.80
CA VAL A 333 -1.77 -5.64 -25.14
C VAL A 333 -2.46 -5.16 -23.87
N MET A 334 -2.38 -3.85 -23.60
CA MET A 334 -3.02 -3.23 -22.45
C MET A 334 -4.55 -3.20 -22.59
N ARG A 335 -5.28 -3.55 -21.52
CA ARG A 335 -6.74 -3.35 -21.45
C ARG A 335 -7.05 -1.85 -21.41
N VAL A 336 -7.89 -1.40 -22.34
CA VAL A 336 -8.36 -0.01 -22.46
C VAL A 336 -9.84 0.05 -22.14
N TYR A 337 -10.23 0.81 -21.11
CA TYR A 337 -11.61 1.08 -20.76
C TYR A 337 -12.13 2.32 -21.50
N ILE A 338 -13.21 2.18 -22.26
CA ILE A 338 -13.76 3.27 -23.07
C ILE A 338 -15.06 3.78 -22.45
N GLY A 339 -15.13 5.06 -22.10
CA GLY A 339 -16.36 5.61 -21.56
C GLY A 339 -16.28 7.07 -21.13
N SER A 340 -17.27 7.50 -20.36
CA SER A 340 -17.33 8.83 -19.76
C SER A 340 -17.57 8.71 -18.26
N PHE A 341 -16.52 8.91 -17.48
CA PHE A 341 -16.52 8.67 -16.04
C PHE A 341 -16.80 9.97 -15.29
N ASN A 342 -18.02 10.48 -15.43
CA ASN A 342 -18.51 11.67 -14.75
C ASN A 342 -20.01 11.56 -14.48
N ASP A 343 -20.57 12.51 -13.74
CA ASP A 343 -21.98 12.49 -13.33
C ASP A 343 -22.94 13.14 -14.34
N LYS A 344 -22.45 13.50 -15.54
CA LYS A 344 -23.28 14.10 -16.59
C LYS A 344 -23.95 13.01 -17.43
N PRO A 345 -25.17 13.28 -17.95
CA PRO A 345 -25.80 12.37 -18.88
C PRO A 345 -24.96 12.21 -20.15
N VAL A 346 -24.88 10.97 -20.64
CA VAL A 346 -24.23 10.63 -21.90
C VAL A 346 -25.01 11.25 -23.06
N ASN A 347 -24.32 11.83 -24.04
CA ASN A 347 -24.97 12.40 -25.22
C ASN A 347 -25.41 11.29 -26.21
N GLU A 348 -26.56 10.68 -25.93
CA GLU A 348 -27.09 9.54 -26.71
C GLU A 348 -27.24 9.83 -28.21
N ALA A 349 -27.51 11.10 -28.58
CA ALA A 349 -27.66 11.52 -29.96
C ALA A 349 -26.36 11.44 -30.77
N LEU A 350 -25.20 11.59 -30.12
CA LEU A 350 -23.89 11.67 -30.77
C LEU A 350 -23.23 10.29 -30.94
N ILE A 351 -23.51 9.36 -30.03
CA ILE A 351 -22.81 8.07 -29.94
C ILE A 351 -23.71 6.91 -30.42
N GLY A 352 -25.02 7.14 -30.50
CA GLY A 352 -26.00 6.13 -30.90
C GLY A 352 -26.21 5.03 -29.84
N PRO A 353 -27.14 4.09 -30.09
CA PRO A 353 -27.51 3.05 -29.13
C PRO A 353 -26.37 2.08 -28.81
N ILE A 354 -25.51 1.78 -29.79
CA ILE A 354 -24.36 0.88 -29.63
C ILE A 354 -23.31 1.49 -28.69
N GLY A 355 -23.12 2.81 -28.76
CA GLY A 355 -22.14 3.51 -27.93
C GLY A 355 -22.49 3.51 -26.45
N LYS A 356 -23.78 3.67 -26.13
CA LYS A 356 -24.26 3.63 -24.74
C LYS A 356 -24.01 2.26 -24.11
N GLU A 357 -24.43 1.19 -24.78
CA GLU A 357 -24.22 -0.18 -24.30
C GLU A 357 -22.73 -0.50 -24.13
N LEU A 358 -21.88 -0.05 -25.05
CA LEU A 358 -20.43 -0.19 -24.94
C LEU A 358 -19.90 0.51 -23.69
N PHE A 359 -20.26 1.78 -23.46
CA PHE A 359 -19.74 2.55 -22.33
C PHE A 359 -20.20 1.99 -20.98
N GLU A 360 -21.46 1.54 -20.89
CA GLU A 360 -21.99 0.88 -19.69
C GLU A 360 -21.23 -0.41 -19.39
N LYS A 361 -21.03 -1.28 -20.39
CA LYS A 361 -20.26 -2.51 -20.23
C LYS A 361 -18.80 -2.26 -19.83
N GLU A 362 -18.14 -1.30 -20.48
CA GLU A 362 -16.75 -0.93 -20.18
C GLU A 362 -16.60 -0.32 -18.78
N GLN A 363 -17.62 0.42 -18.32
CA GLN A 363 -17.67 0.96 -16.96
C GLN A 363 -17.88 -0.16 -15.94
N ASP A 364 -18.78 -1.11 -16.21
CA ASP A 364 -19.01 -2.28 -15.35
C ASP A 364 -17.76 -3.16 -15.25
N ASP A 365 -17.07 -3.41 -16.37
CA ASP A 365 -15.80 -4.12 -16.40
C ASP A 365 -14.75 -3.42 -15.53
N LEU A 366 -14.60 -2.09 -15.67
CA LEU A 366 -13.67 -1.32 -14.84
C LEU A 366 -14.03 -1.38 -13.36
N LEU A 367 -15.31 -1.27 -13.01
CA LEU A 367 -15.78 -1.39 -11.63
C LEU A 367 -15.54 -2.79 -11.06
N SER A 368 -15.71 -3.84 -11.86
CA SER A 368 -15.36 -5.21 -11.49
C SER A 368 -13.86 -5.33 -11.23
N ASP A 369 -13.04 -4.79 -12.13
CA ASP A 369 -11.58 -4.82 -12.00
C ASP A 369 -11.11 -4.07 -10.74
N LEU A 370 -11.75 -2.94 -10.41
CA LEU A 370 -11.50 -2.17 -9.19
C LEU A 370 -11.92 -2.92 -7.91
N LYS A 371 -13.05 -3.62 -7.94
CA LYS A 371 -13.54 -4.45 -6.82
C LYS A 371 -12.61 -5.63 -6.54
N ASP A 372 -11.96 -6.17 -7.57
CA ASP A 372 -11.01 -7.28 -7.44
C ASP A 372 -9.63 -6.85 -6.94
N ILE A 373 -9.33 -5.54 -6.87
CA ILE A 373 -8.01 -5.04 -6.47
C ILE A 373 -7.59 -5.54 -5.09
N PRO A 374 -8.42 -5.44 -4.03
CA PRO A 374 -8.00 -5.90 -2.72
C PRO A 374 -7.63 -7.39 -2.70
N LYS A 375 -8.38 -8.21 -3.43
CA LYS A 375 -8.07 -9.63 -3.63
C LYS A 375 -6.71 -9.81 -4.31
N LYS A 376 -6.52 -9.20 -5.49
CA LYS A 376 -5.28 -9.26 -6.28
C LYS A 376 -4.07 -8.71 -5.50
N ALA A 377 -4.27 -7.65 -4.71
CA ALA A 377 -3.23 -7.02 -3.90
C ALA A 377 -2.76 -7.93 -2.76
N CYS A 378 -3.66 -8.70 -2.15
CA CYS A 378 -3.29 -9.69 -1.13
C CYS A 378 -2.36 -10.77 -1.74
N ASP A 379 -2.75 -11.34 -2.88
CA ASP A 379 -1.97 -12.36 -3.59
C ASP A 379 -0.61 -11.81 -4.04
N ARG A 380 -0.61 -10.57 -4.57
CA ARG A 380 0.61 -9.86 -4.94
C ARG A 380 1.54 -9.67 -3.74
N ARG A 381 1.01 -9.27 -2.59
CA ARG A 381 1.81 -9.05 -1.37
C ARG A 381 2.51 -10.32 -0.90
N ILE A 382 1.82 -11.47 -0.99
CA ILE A 382 2.42 -12.79 -0.72
C ILE A 382 3.57 -13.04 -1.70
N ASN A 383 3.35 -12.84 -3.00
CA ASN A 383 4.35 -13.06 -4.04
C ASN A 383 5.58 -12.16 -3.88
N GLU A 384 5.39 -10.87 -3.61
CA GLU A 384 6.49 -9.93 -3.37
C GLU A 384 7.25 -10.25 -2.07
N PHE A 385 6.56 -10.72 -1.04
CA PHE A 385 7.20 -11.21 0.18
C PHE A 385 8.10 -12.42 -0.09
N VAL A 386 7.63 -13.38 -0.89
CA VAL A 386 8.39 -14.56 -1.30
C VAL A 386 9.61 -14.17 -2.14
N LYS A 387 9.44 -13.28 -3.13
CA LYS A 387 10.55 -12.76 -3.96
C LYS A 387 11.61 -12.09 -3.09
N ARG A 388 11.20 -11.22 -2.15
CA ARG A 388 12.09 -10.55 -1.20
C ARG A 388 12.85 -11.54 -0.34
N ALA A 389 12.19 -12.57 0.18
CA ALA A 389 12.83 -13.62 0.98
C ALA A 389 13.91 -14.38 0.19
N ARG A 390 13.64 -14.72 -1.08
CA ARG A 390 14.64 -15.35 -1.96
C ARG A 390 15.82 -14.42 -2.24
N ALA A 391 15.54 -13.15 -2.57
CA ALA A 391 16.58 -12.15 -2.81
C ALA A 391 17.47 -11.94 -1.58
N ALA A 392 16.90 -11.85 -0.38
CA ALA A 392 17.65 -11.71 0.87
C ALA A 392 18.53 -12.95 1.15
N LYS A 393 18.05 -14.16 0.83
CA LYS A 393 18.82 -15.39 0.94
C LYS A 393 20.02 -15.41 -0.01
N ILE A 394 19.81 -15.07 -1.28
CA ILE A 394 20.89 -14.97 -2.27
C ILE A 394 21.91 -13.90 -1.87
N HIS A 395 21.44 -12.73 -1.44
CA HIS A 395 22.28 -11.65 -0.91
C HIS A 395 23.16 -12.13 0.26
N ALA A 396 22.58 -12.87 1.21
CA ALA A 396 23.34 -13.44 2.32
C ALA A 396 24.44 -14.41 1.87
N TYR A 397 24.17 -15.23 0.85
CA TYR A 397 25.18 -16.12 0.26
C TYR A 397 26.30 -15.33 -0.44
N ILE A 398 25.95 -14.34 -1.26
CA ILE A 398 26.93 -13.47 -1.94
C ILE A 398 27.84 -12.79 -0.90
N MET A 399 27.27 -12.12 0.10
CA MET A 399 28.04 -11.41 1.13
C MET A 399 28.95 -12.36 1.92
N SER A 400 28.45 -13.55 2.24
CA SER A 400 29.21 -14.57 2.96
C SER A 400 30.34 -15.17 2.12
N HIS A 401 30.10 -15.37 0.82
CA HIS A 401 31.10 -15.85 -0.14
C HIS A 401 32.23 -14.83 -0.31
N LEU A 402 31.90 -13.57 -0.55
CA LEU A 402 32.89 -12.49 -0.62
C LEU A 402 33.72 -12.41 0.67
N LYS A 403 33.07 -12.55 1.84
CA LYS A 403 33.76 -12.61 3.14
C LYS A 403 34.71 -13.81 3.27
N LYS A 404 34.32 -14.97 2.72
CA LYS A 404 35.11 -16.21 2.73
C LYS A 404 36.36 -16.11 1.85
N GLU A 405 36.26 -15.42 0.72
CA GLU A 405 37.38 -15.19 -0.22
C GLU A 405 38.40 -14.13 0.25
N MET A 406 38.10 -13.38 1.33
CA MET A 406 39.02 -12.38 1.87
C MET A 406 40.17 -13.01 2.68
N PRO A 407 41.43 -12.55 2.48
CA PRO A 407 42.56 -13.02 3.25
C PRO A 407 42.52 -12.53 4.71
N ALA A 408 42.98 -13.35 5.64
CA ALA A 408 42.91 -13.04 7.07
C ALA A 408 43.90 -11.93 7.51
N MET A 409 45.10 -11.87 6.93
CA MET A 409 46.20 -11.01 7.40
C MET A 409 46.65 -9.95 6.38
N MET A 410 47.26 -10.35 5.26
CA MET A 410 47.89 -9.43 4.31
C MET A 410 47.17 -9.44 2.94
N GLY A 411 47.23 -8.33 2.21
CA GLY A 411 46.71 -8.24 0.84
C GLY A 411 45.21 -7.98 0.72
N LYS A 412 44.53 -7.60 1.83
CA LYS A 412 43.08 -7.35 1.87
C LYS A 412 42.60 -6.37 0.79
N ALA A 413 43.28 -5.24 0.61
CA ALA A 413 42.89 -4.24 -0.38
C ALA A 413 42.95 -4.79 -1.82
N LYS A 414 44.04 -5.50 -2.15
CA LYS A 414 44.21 -6.13 -3.47
C LYS A 414 43.18 -7.25 -3.70
N ALA A 415 42.89 -8.05 -2.68
CA ALA A 415 41.88 -9.10 -2.76
C ALA A 415 40.47 -8.53 -2.92
N GLN A 416 40.12 -7.48 -2.18
CA GLN A 416 38.85 -6.79 -2.33
C GLN A 416 38.68 -6.21 -3.73
N GLN A 417 39.69 -5.52 -4.26
CA GLN A 417 39.62 -4.98 -5.62
C GLN A 417 39.40 -6.10 -6.64
N ARG A 418 40.14 -7.21 -6.53
CA ARG A 418 39.97 -8.39 -7.40
C ARG A 418 38.55 -8.97 -7.33
N LEU A 419 37.96 -9.06 -6.12
CA LEU A 419 36.60 -9.58 -5.94
C LEU A 419 35.55 -8.64 -6.54
N ILE A 420 35.74 -7.32 -6.41
CA ILE A 420 34.87 -6.31 -7.01
C ILE A 420 34.99 -6.35 -8.53
N ASP A 421 36.22 -6.47 -9.07
CA ASP A 421 36.49 -6.51 -10.51
C ASP A 421 35.88 -7.76 -11.18
N ASN A 422 35.91 -8.91 -10.49
CA ASN A 422 35.41 -10.19 -11.00
C ASN A 422 34.05 -10.59 -10.39
N LEU A 423 33.21 -9.63 -10.01
CA LEU A 423 31.98 -9.90 -9.26
C LEU A 423 31.01 -10.85 -10.00
N GLU A 424 30.96 -10.80 -11.33
CA GLU A 424 30.15 -11.70 -12.18
C GLU A 424 30.54 -13.17 -11.98
N ASP A 425 31.84 -13.46 -11.98
CA ASP A 425 32.36 -14.80 -11.74
C ASP A 425 32.09 -15.26 -10.30
N GLU A 426 32.19 -14.35 -9.34
CA GLU A 426 31.85 -14.65 -7.94
C GLU A 426 30.36 -14.98 -7.79
N PHE A 427 29.45 -14.27 -8.48
CA PHE A 427 28.03 -14.61 -8.52
C PHE A 427 27.81 -15.99 -9.15
N ALA A 428 28.49 -16.30 -10.26
CA ALA A 428 28.39 -17.60 -10.92
C ALA A 428 28.93 -18.76 -10.06
N LYS A 429 29.90 -18.52 -9.17
CA LYS A 429 30.35 -19.50 -8.17
C LYS A 429 29.26 -19.75 -7.12
N VAL A 430 28.71 -18.68 -6.54
CA VAL A 430 27.62 -18.76 -5.54
C VAL A 430 26.41 -19.49 -6.12
N GLN A 431 26.06 -19.18 -7.37
CA GLN A 431 24.98 -19.84 -8.10
C GLN A 431 25.18 -21.35 -8.19
N ARG A 432 26.37 -21.80 -8.59
CA ARG A 432 26.70 -23.22 -8.73
C ARG A 432 26.81 -23.95 -7.40
N GLU A 433 27.43 -23.33 -6.40
CA GLU A 433 27.61 -23.94 -5.06
C GLU A 433 26.26 -24.19 -4.38
N HIS A 434 25.32 -23.25 -4.51
CA HIS A 434 24.03 -23.30 -3.81
C HIS A 434 22.83 -23.64 -4.71
N HIS A 435 23.04 -23.94 -5.99
CA HIS A 435 22.00 -24.33 -6.95
C HIS A 435 20.88 -23.28 -7.06
N LEU A 436 21.26 -22.01 -7.15
CA LEU A 436 20.33 -20.88 -7.10
C LEU A 436 19.88 -20.47 -8.52
N PRO A 437 18.61 -20.08 -8.72
CA PRO A 437 18.14 -19.57 -10.01
C PRO A 437 18.83 -18.27 -10.39
N ILE A 438 19.29 -18.16 -11.65
CA ILE A 438 19.97 -16.93 -12.12
C ILE A 438 19.06 -15.70 -12.09
N GLY A 439 17.77 -15.88 -12.32
CA GLY A 439 16.79 -14.78 -12.37
C GLY A 439 16.54 -14.09 -11.03
N ASP A 440 16.96 -14.71 -9.91
CA ASP A 440 16.82 -14.11 -8.58
C ASP A 440 18.09 -13.35 -8.13
N PHE A 441 19.18 -13.34 -8.94
CA PHE A 441 20.39 -12.58 -8.63
C PHE A 441 20.23 -11.08 -8.91
N PRO A 442 20.87 -10.21 -8.10
CA PRO A 442 20.83 -8.77 -8.31
C PRO A 442 21.64 -8.36 -9.54
N ASN A 443 21.36 -7.16 -10.08
CA ASN A 443 22.19 -6.57 -11.12
C ASN A 443 23.62 -6.35 -10.61
N VAL A 444 24.60 -6.86 -11.36
CA VAL A 444 26.01 -6.92 -10.95
C VAL A 444 26.60 -5.52 -10.86
N GLU A 445 26.33 -4.66 -11.83
CA GLU A 445 26.89 -3.30 -11.91
C GLU A 445 26.43 -2.46 -10.71
N HIS A 446 25.12 -2.46 -10.44
CA HIS A 446 24.56 -1.77 -9.28
C HIS A 446 25.14 -2.32 -7.97
N PHE A 447 25.24 -3.65 -7.85
CA PHE A 447 25.83 -4.27 -6.67
C PHE A 447 27.30 -3.86 -6.48
N ARG A 448 28.07 -3.79 -7.58
CA ARG A 448 29.48 -3.40 -7.59
C ARG A 448 29.69 -1.96 -7.13
N GLU A 449 28.84 -1.04 -7.59
CA GLU A 449 28.85 0.37 -7.16
C GLU A 449 28.66 0.50 -5.65
N VAL A 450 27.63 -0.16 -5.11
CA VAL A 450 27.35 -0.14 -3.67
C VAL A 450 28.47 -0.83 -2.88
N LEU A 451 28.91 -2.02 -3.34
CA LEU A 451 29.96 -2.83 -2.69
C LEU A 451 31.28 -2.06 -2.54
N SER A 452 31.61 -1.18 -3.50
CA SER A 452 32.83 -0.37 -3.49
C SER A 452 32.91 0.59 -2.28
N GLY A 453 31.76 0.95 -1.69
CA GLY A 453 31.69 1.76 -0.47
C GLY A 453 31.94 0.99 0.83
N TYR A 454 32.12 -0.34 0.78
CA TYR A 454 32.26 -1.20 1.95
C TYR A 454 33.64 -1.87 2.02
N SER A 455 34.04 -2.31 3.23
CA SER A 455 35.17 -3.23 3.37
C SER A 455 34.66 -4.65 3.60
N ILE A 456 34.97 -5.54 2.65
CA ILE A 456 34.43 -6.92 2.59
C ILE A 456 34.90 -7.71 3.82
N ASP A 457 36.06 -7.37 4.39
CA ASP A 457 36.56 -8.01 5.61
C ASP A 457 35.73 -7.68 6.86
N LYS A 458 34.81 -6.71 6.83
CA LYS A 458 33.86 -6.44 7.92
C LYS A 458 32.52 -7.17 7.78
N PHE A 459 32.32 -7.91 6.69
CA PHE A 459 31.09 -8.67 6.51
C PHE A 459 31.01 -9.86 7.45
N GLU A 460 29.77 -10.26 7.74
CA GLU A 460 29.45 -11.43 8.53
C GLU A 460 29.75 -12.71 7.74
N LYS A 461 30.19 -13.76 8.45
CA LYS A 461 30.22 -15.12 7.87
C LYS A 461 28.79 -15.64 7.70
N LEU A 462 28.63 -16.70 6.90
CA LEU A 462 27.33 -17.35 6.75
C LEU A 462 26.80 -17.84 8.11
N LYS A 463 25.53 -17.58 8.39
CA LYS A 463 24.81 -18.01 9.59
C LYS A 463 23.75 -19.04 9.17
N PRO A 464 24.08 -20.35 9.13
CA PRO A 464 23.18 -21.38 8.60
C PRO A 464 21.81 -21.40 9.25
N LYS A 465 21.73 -21.12 10.56
CA LYS A 465 20.45 -21.07 11.30
C LYS A 465 19.49 -19.98 10.78
N MET A 466 20.00 -18.83 10.34
CA MET A 466 19.17 -17.75 9.81
C MET A 466 18.67 -18.08 8.40
N VAL A 467 19.52 -18.71 7.59
CA VAL A 467 19.16 -19.18 6.25
C VAL A 467 18.11 -20.29 6.35
N GLN A 468 18.33 -21.28 7.21
CA GLN A 468 17.36 -22.36 7.47
C GLN A 468 16.02 -21.81 7.94
N ALA A 469 16.00 -20.79 8.81
CA ALA A 469 14.75 -20.17 9.24
C ALA A 469 13.96 -19.59 8.05
N VAL A 470 14.63 -18.96 7.08
CA VAL A 470 13.99 -18.46 5.86
C VAL A 470 13.57 -19.59 4.92
N ASP A 471 14.34 -20.67 4.82
CA ASP A 471 13.95 -21.87 4.06
C ASP A 471 12.70 -22.53 4.66
N ASP A 472 12.64 -22.68 5.99
CA ASP A 472 11.47 -23.20 6.69
C ASP A 472 10.24 -22.29 6.51
N MET A 473 10.46 -20.97 6.51
CA MET A 473 9.42 -19.97 6.25
C MET A 473 8.82 -20.15 4.85
N LEU A 474 9.67 -20.30 3.84
CA LEU A 474 9.25 -20.47 2.45
C LEU A 474 8.62 -21.84 2.19
N GLY A 475 9.17 -22.90 2.78
CA GLY A 475 8.77 -24.29 2.54
C GLY A 475 7.58 -24.77 3.36
N TYR A 476 7.35 -24.22 4.55
CA TYR A 476 6.33 -24.70 5.49
C TYR A 476 5.42 -23.59 6.01
N ASP A 477 5.98 -22.51 6.59
CA ASP A 477 5.15 -21.53 7.30
C ASP A 477 4.21 -20.76 6.36
N ILE A 478 4.69 -20.32 5.19
CA ILE A 478 3.86 -19.60 4.21
C ILE A 478 2.76 -20.52 3.67
N PRO A 479 3.05 -21.74 3.19
CA PRO A 479 2.00 -22.69 2.80
C PRO A 479 0.97 -22.97 3.91
N GLU A 480 1.42 -23.14 5.16
CA GLU A 480 0.53 -23.33 6.30
C GLU A 480 -0.34 -22.10 6.59
N LEU A 481 0.23 -20.90 6.50
CA LEU A 481 -0.50 -19.64 6.64
C LEU A 481 -1.61 -19.53 5.59
N LEU A 482 -1.30 -19.82 4.32
CA LEU A 482 -2.28 -19.77 3.23
C LEU A 482 -3.34 -20.88 3.31
N LYS A 483 -3.04 -21.99 3.98
CA LYS A 483 -4.01 -23.04 4.27
C LYS A 483 -4.97 -22.64 5.39
N ASN A 484 -4.47 -21.93 6.41
CA ASN A 484 -5.24 -21.56 7.60
C ASN A 484 -6.04 -20.27 7.42
N PHE A 485 -5.58 -19.36 6.56
CA PHE A 485 -6.24 -18.10 6.29
C PHE A 485 -6.53 -17.97 4.79
N LYS A 486 -7.80 -17.80 4.46
CA LYS A 486 -8.22 -17.43 3.10
C LYS A 486 -8.00 -15.95 2.85
N ASN A 487 -7.93 -15.59 1.58
CA ASN A 487 -7.95 -14.19 1.18
C ASN A 487 -9.26 -13.56 1.69
N PRO A 488 -9.22 -12.50 2.52
CA PRO A 488 -10.42 -11.92 3.12
C PRO A 488 -11.35 -11.25 2.11
N TYR A 489 -10.91 -11.14 0.85
CA TYR A 489 -11.65 -10.56 -0.27
C TYR A 489 -12.16 -11.64 -1.25
N GLU A 490 -12.08 -12.93 -0.90
CA GLU A 490 -12.65 -14.04 -1.67
C GLU A 490 -14.14 -14.29 -1.45
#